data_AF-A0A355BML3-F1
#
_entry.id   AF-A0A355BML3-F1
#
_cell.length_a   1.000
_cell.length_b   1.000
_cell.length_c   1.000
_cell.angle_alpha   90.00
_cell.angle_beta   90.00
_cell.angle_gamma   90.00
#
_symmetry.space_group_name_H-M   'P 1'
#
loop_
_entity.id
_entity.type
_entity.pdbx_description
1 polymer ?
#
loop_
_entity_poly.entity_id
_entity_poly.type
_entity_poly.pdbx_seq_one_letter_code
_entity_poly.pdbx_strand_id
1 'polypeptide(L)'
;GTANQPAHLLSPHDLCLLPYLSQLLELPVAAWKIEGRLKRPAYVGTVVRHYREAIDRLTENAGLDDIDQRLFELAQVFNRGFTSGYTLSRPGTNLLSVAKPGHQGVNIGVMLPSGDISFTQAVRRKDVLAGEGGQEYEIQDLLQGNRKLEQLAAGQVAHLPGYRLAPGSSVMRLVQSSIEQAVAEQVATYEPPAWPIDFEVKLQRNHPLQLQAIAGGHSTQIEGTRLPELAKHVAVDRALLERQLSKLGGSGFALANLMSDIEPGLALPVSEINYCRRQAVASLSQILWGQHNPLPETVSLPTVLRPAGQAQGQSSRLAVIVASLEQLEVALQHADKLSRIYFGASYHSYADPKQLLAVYKTAQTLVSQRGLICYLRLPRILLPKELAAWQEALATANVSGLLLPNWGCVELAHCLGLPYVLDTSMNAYNTWFSASLPDADGYLLSTELNRTETKQMLAAEGPRAHLLIHARHLLMVHEQCLLGANGQCRGRDRCQPEPQYLLDRKGYRFPLLGDATCRSYLYNSQVFSLIDQLHSLKRGVRPSELVIDAELEQPETLETILPLYLAAWYQEQPGRNYKQELEAIYGSKITRGHWNRGV
;
A
#
# COMPACT_ATOMS: atom_id res chain seq x y z
N GLY A 1 -6.16 37.07 -3.90
CA GLY A 1 -7.16 37.31 -2.85
C GLY A 1 -7.08 36.14 -1.88
N THR A 2 -7.05 36.45 -0.59
CA THR A 2 -6.64 35.62 0.58
C THR A 2 -5.22 35.05 0.51
N ALA A 3 -4.32 35.71 1.23
CA ALA A 3 -2.95 35.25 1.43
C ALA A 3 -2.93 34.02 2.36
N ASN A 4 -2.24 32.97 1.91
CA ASN A 4 -1.47 31.99 2.69
C ASN A 4 -2.09 31.41 3.98
N GLN A 5 -3.15 30.61 3.86
CA GLN A 5 -3.17 29.39 4.68
C GLN A 5 -2.58 28.24 3.84
N PRO A 6 -1.60 27.48 4.37
CA PRO A 6 -1.05 26.34 3.65
C PRO A 6 -2.15 25.30 3.41
N ALA A 7 -2.43 25.00 2.15
CA ALA A 7 -3.42 23.99 1.76
C ALA A 7 -2.81 22.59 1.80
N HIS A 8 -3.55 21.62 2.34
CA HIS A 8 -3.13 20.23 2.48
C HIS A 8 -3.54 19.40 1.25
N LEU A 9 -2.99 19.76 0.09
CA LEU A 9 -3.39 19.24 -1.22
C LEU A 9 -3.10 17.74 -1.44
N LEU A 10 -2.31 17.11 -0.56
CA LEU A 10 -1.95 15.68 -0.63
C LEU A 10 -2.71 14.82 0.39
N SER A 11 -3.69 15.37 1.11
CA SER A 11 -4.39 14.66 2.19
C SER A 11 -5.78 14.20 1.74
N PRO A 12 -5.98 12.91 1.40
CA PRO A 12 -7.31 12.39 1.12
C PRO A 12 -8.13 12.16 2.40
N HIS A 13 -9.46 12.17 2.25
CA HIS A 13 -10.41 11.57 3.18
C HIS A 13 -10.15 10.06 3.31
N ASP A 14 -10.56 9.45 4.44
CA ASP A 14 -10.36 8.03 4.68
C ASP A 14 -11.38 7.17 3.91
N LEU A 15 -10.90 6.11 3.27
CA LEU A 15 -11.76 5.15 2.57
C LEU A 15 -12.67 4.44 3.59
N CYS A 16 -13.99 4.56 3.41
CA CYS A 16 -14.99 3.83 4.19
C CYS A 16 -16.06 3.30 3.24
N LEU A 17 -16.20 1.98 3.21
CA LEU A 17 -17.18 1.28 2.38
C LEU A 17 -18.24 0.54 3.20
N LEU A 18 -18.28 0.75 4.52
CA LEU A 18 -19.30 0.18 5.40
C LEU A 18 -20.74 0.42 4.90
N PRO A 19 -21.12 1.61 4.38
CA PRO A 19 -22.47 1.83 3.85
C PRO A 19 -22.82 0.99 2.63
N TYR A 20 -21.81 0.43 1.95
CA TYR A 20 -21.95 -0.35 0.72
C TYR A 20 -21.67 -1.84 0.97
N LEU A 21 -21.55 -2.25 2.24
CA LEU A 21 -21.08 -3.58 2.59
C LEU A 21 -22.00 -4.70 2.05
N SER A 22 -23.32 -4.49 2.00
CA SER A 22 -24.26 -5.45 1.40
C SER A 22 -23.92 -5.74 -0.06
N GLN A 23 -23.70 -4.69 -0.85
CA GLN A 23 -23.32 -4.78 -2.26
C GLN A 23 -21.94 -5.40 -2.43
N LEU A 24 -21.00 -5.09 -1.52
CA LEU A 24 -19.67 -5.66 -1.54
C LEU A 24 -19.72 -7.18 -1.30
N LEU A 25 -20.54 -7.66 -0.36
CA LEU A 25 -20.63 -9.10 -0.06
C LEU A 25 -21.18 -9.94 -1.23
N GLU A 26 -21.84 -9.32 -2.21
CA GLU A 26 -22.27 -9.98 -3.45
C GLU A 26 -21.13 -10.17 -4.47
N LEU A 27 -19.99 -9.49 -4.28
CA LEU A 27 -18.85 -9.58 -5.19
C LEU A 27 -18.05 -10.86 -4.94
N PRO A 28 -17.55 -11.53 -6.00
CA PRO A 28 -16.81 -12.78 -5.89
C PRO A 28 -15.35 -12.54 -5.48
N VAL A 29 -15.12 -11.92 -4.32
CA VAL A 29 -13.78 -11.70 -3.76
C VAL A 29 -13.49 -12.68 -2.64
N ALA A 30 -12.26 -13.20 -2.61
CA ALA A 30 -11.85 -14.18 -1.60
C ALA A 30 -11.58 -13.55 -0.22
N ALA A 31 -11.20 -12.26 -0.17
CA ALA A 31 -10.88 -11.58 1.08
C ALA A 31 -11.06 -10.06 0.97
N TRP A 32 -11.58 -9.46 2.04
CA TRP A 32 -11.64 -8.01 2.25
C TRP A 32 -10.52 -7.57 3.19
N LYS A 33 -9.84 -6.47 2.86
CA LYS A 33 -8.73 -5.93 3.66
C LYS A 33 -9.09 -4.60 4.28
N ILE A 34 -8.80 -4.46 5.59
CA ILE A 34 -8.79 -3.19 6.31
C ILE A 34 -7.33 -2.74 6.47
N GLU A 35 -7.04 -1.47 6.17
CA GLU A 35 -5.69 -0.91 6.31
C GLU A 35 -5.50 -0.27 7.69
N GLY A 36 -4.65 -0.90 8.52
CA GLY A 36 -4.38 -0.49 9.90
C GLY A 36 -2.94 -0.04 10.15
N ARG A 37 -2.07 0.02 9.15
CA ARG A 37 -0.65 0.39 9.34
C ARG A 37 -0.55 1.79 9.93
N LEU A 38 0.33 1.95 10.94
CA LEU A 38 0.55 3.20 11.68
C LEU A 38 -0.66 3.69 12.50
N LYS A 39 -1.70 2.86 12.69
CA LYS A 39 -2.88 3.20 13.51
C LYS A 39 -2.73 2.65 14.92
N ARG A 40 -3.37 3.32 15.89
CA ARG A 40 -3.42 2.87 17.29
C ARG A 40 -4.30 1.62 17.44
N PRO A 41 -4.08 0.78 18.47
CA PRO A 41 -4.92 -0.39 18.73
C PRO A 41 -6.42 -0.06 18.77
N ALA A 42 -6.82 1.05 19.39
CA ALA A 42 -8.21 1.47 19.47
C ALA A 42 -8.86 1.71 18.10
N TYR A 43 -8.12 2.28 17.14
CA TYR A 43 -8.60 2.44 15.77
C TYR A 43 -8.84 1.08 15.12
N VAL A 44 -7.83 0.20 15.18
CA VAL A 44 -7.90 -1.12 14.53
C VAL A 44 -9.05 -1.95 15.12
N GLY A 45 -9.14 -2.04 16.45
CA GLY A 45 -10.20 -2.79 17.12
C GLY A 45 -11.59 -2.26 16.81
N THR A 46 -11.77 -0.93 16.83
CA THR A 46 -13.07 -0.31 16.53
C THR A 46 -13.49 -0.56 15.08
N VAL A 47 -12.60 -0.33 14.11
CA VAL A 47 -12.91 -0.56 12.69
C VAL A 47 -13.22 -2.03 12.43
N VAL A 48 -12.39 -2.95 12.91
CA VAL A 48 -12.59 -4.39 12.71
C VAL A 48 -13.92 -4.85 13.32
N ARG A 49 -14.24 -4.42 14.55
CA ARG A 49 -15.51 -4.74 15.21
C ARG A 49 -16.71 -4.30 14.38
N HIS A 50 -16.73 -3.03 13.94
CA HIS A 50 -17.87 -2.50 13.18
C HIS A 50 -18.10 -3.22 11.86
N TYR A 51 -17.02 -3.54 11.12
CA TYR A 51 -17.15 -4.31 9.89
C TYR A 51 -17.56 -5.76 10.18
N ARG A 52 -16.99 -6.44 11.20
CA ARG A 52 -17.33 -7.83 11.54
C ARG A 52 -18.81 -7.97 11.92
N GLU A 53 -19.27 -7.16 12.87
CA GLU A 53 -20.69 -7.16 13.28
C GLU A 53 -21.63 -6.87 12.10
N ALA A 54 -21.25 -5.95 11.21
CA ALA A 54 -22.06 -5.63 10.06
C ALA A 54 -22.11 -6.80 9.05
N ILE A 55 -21.00 -7.52 8.85
CA ILE A 55 -20.99 -8.74 8.03
C ILE A 55 -21.84 -9.84 8.69
N ASP A 56 -21.72 -10.06 10.01
CA ASP A 56 -22.50 -11.07 10.74
C ASP A 56 -24.00 -10.82 10.59
N ARG A 57 -24.44 -9.58 10.84
CA ARG A 57 -25.85 -9.19 10.67
C ARG A 57 -26.35 -9.43 9.26
N LEU A 58 -25.59 -8.99 8.24
CA LEU A 58 -25.96 -9.21 6.83
C LEU A 58 -26.02 -10.70 6.47
N THR A 59 -25.13 -11.52 7.02
CA THR A 59 -25.10 -12.98 6.81
C THR A 59 -26.31 -13.65 7.45
N GLU A 60 -26.78 -13.13 8.58
CA GLU A 60 -28.00 -13.56 9.27
C GLU A 60 -29.30 -12.96 8.67
N ASN A 61 -29.20 -12.23 7.54
CA ASN A 61 -30.30 -11.48 6.92
C ASN A 61 -30.94 -10.41 7.84
N ALA A 62 -30.23 -9.97 8.87
CA ALA A 62 -30.57 -8.81 9.67
C ALA A 62 -29.95 -7.58 9.00
N GLY A 63 -30.77 -6.73 8.36
CA GLY A 63 -30.28 -5.51 7.68
C GLY A 63 -29.42 -4.58 8.57
N LEU A 64 -28.84 -3.55 7.95
CA LEU A 64 -27.95 -2.56 8.60
C LEU A 64 -28.64 -1.22 8.87
N ASP A 65 -29.69 -1.24 9.69
CA ASP A 65 -30.47 -0.04 10.02
C ASP A 65 -29.71 0.96 10.92
N ASP A 66 -28.56 0.56 11.48
CA ASP A 66 -27.72 1.34 12.40
C ASP A 66 -26.51 2.00 11.73
N ILE A 67 -26.52 2.14 10.40
CA ILE A 67 -25.35 2.61 9.63
C ILE A 67 -24.84 3.99 10.06
N ASP A 68 -25.73 4.95 10.30
CA ASP A 68 -25.35 6.32 10.70
C ASP A 68 -24.67 6.33 12.07
N GLN A 69 -25.16 5.52 13.00
CA GLN A 69 -24.56 5.36 14.32
C GLN A 69 -23.17 4.73 14.21
N ARG A 70 -22.99 3.70 13.37
CA ARG A 70 -21.68 3.09 13.13
C ARG A 70 -20.70 4.07 12.49
N LEU A 71 -21.14 4.87 11.52
CA LEU A 71 -20.31 5.91 10.91
C LEU A 71 -19.92 6.98 11.92
N PHE A 72 -20.84 7.39 12.80
CA PHE A 72 -20.56 8.31 13.89
C PHE A 72 -19.50 7.73 14.85
N GLU A 73 -19.60 6.46 15.24
CA GLU A 73 -18.61 5.78 16.09
C GLU A 73 -17.24 5.63 15.41
N LEU A 74 -17.22 5.28 14.13
CA LEU A 74 -16.00 5.27 13.33
C LEU A 74 -15.38 6.66 13.20
N ALA A 75 -16.18 7.72 13.14
CA ALA A 75 -15.69 9.10 13.09
C ALA A 75 -15.06 9.56 14.42
N GLN A 76 -15.26 8.82 15.52
CA GLN A 76 -14.67 9.13 16.82
C GLN A 76 -13.28 8.51 17.00
N VAL A 77 -12.92 7.51 16.19
CA VAL A 77 -11.53 7.08 16.02
C VAL A 77 -10.89 7.87 14.87
N PHE A 78 -9.55 7.91 14.80
CA PHE A 78 -8.81 8.75 13.85
C PHE A 78 -9.43 8.70 12.44
N ASN A 79 -9.93 9.83 11.95
CA ASN A 79 -10.38 9.98 10.58
C ASN A 79 -10.24 11.41 10.07
N ARG A 80 -10.16 11.56 8.75
CA ARG A 80 -10.09 12.84 8.04
C ARG A 80 -11.40 13.14 7.34
N GLY A 81 -12.53 12.60 7.79
CA GLY A 81 -13.77 12.47 7.02
C GLY A 81 -13.74 11.24 6.10
N PHE A 82 -14.92 10.76 5.69
CA PHE A 82 -15.05 9.53 4.91
C PHE A 82 -15.24 9.78 3.41
N THR A 83 -14.74 8.86 2.60
CA THR A 83 -14.98 8.79 1.17
C THR A 83 -15.15 7.35 0.72
N SER A 84 -15.93 7.11 -0.35
CA SER A 84 -15.95 5.82 -1.05
C SER A 84 -14.72 5.61 -1.95
N GLY A 85 -13.79 6.57 -1.97
CA GLY A 85 -12.68 6.60 -2.91
C GLY A 85 -13.20 6.64 -4.34
N TYR A 86 -12.65 5.78 -5.20
CA TYR A 86 -13.08 5.63 -6.61
C TYR A 86 -14.03 4.45 -6.84
N THR A 87 -14.48 3.78 -5.76
CA THR A 87 -15.23 2.52 -5.85
C THR A 87 -16.58 2.68 -6.55
N LEU A 88 -17.28 3.80 -6.29
CA LEU A 88 -18.64 4.05 -6.78
C LEU A 88 -18.69 5.12 -7.85
N SER A 89 -17.92 6.20 -7.66
CA SER A 89 -17.88 7.34 -8.55
C SER A 89 -16.53 8.06 -8.42
N ARG A 90 -16.29 9.06 -9.27
CA ARG A 90 -15.13 9.94 -9.13
C ARG A 90 -15.53 11.15 -8.28
N PRO A 91 -15.09 11.22 -7.01
CA PRO A 91 -15.47 12.32 -6.11
C PRO A 91 -14.86 13.67 -6.51
N GLY A 92 -13.94 13.69 -7.49
CA GLY A 92 -13.23 14.91 -7.87
C GLY A 92 -12.47 15.49 -6.67
N THR A 93 -12.53 16.81 -6.49
CA THR A 93 -11.89 17.52 -5.39
C THR A 93 -12.42 17.14 -4.01
N ASN A 94 -13.62 16.55 -3.93
CA ASN A 94 -14.21 16.07 -2.66
C ASN A 94 -13.51 14.82 -2.11
N LEU A 95 -12.49 14.29 -2.80
CA LEU A 95 -11.60 13.28 -2.20
C LEU A 95 -10.64 13.90 -1.18
N LEU A 96 -10.32 15.18 -1.31
CA LEU A 96 -9.23 15.81 -0.59
C LEU A 96 -9.72 16.60 0.62
N SER A 97 -9.10 16.35 1.77
CA SER A 97 -9.22 17.18 2.96
C SER A 97 -8.22 18.34 2.90
N VAL A 98 -8.51 19.30 2.02
CA VAL A 98 -7.61 20.44 1.73
C VAL A 98 -7.37 21.32 2.96
N ALA A 99 -8.37 21.47 3.82
CA ALA A 99 -8.30 22.37 4.98
C ALA A 99 -7.53 21.78 6.18
N LYS A 100 -7.52 20.45 6.37
CA LYS A 100 -6.92 19.82 7.57
C LYS A 100 -6.38 18.41 7.27
N PRO A 101 -5.09 18.12 7.51
CA PRO A 101 -4.47 16.83 7.19
C PRO A 101 -4.59 15.81 8.34
N GLY A 102 -5.13 16.23 9.48
CA GLY A 102 -5.17 15.48 10.74
C GLY A 102 -6.58 15.02 11.09
N HIS A 103 -6.71 14.40 12.27
CA HIS A 103 -8.02 13.98 12.76
C HIS A 103 -8.97 15.19 12.85
N GLN A 104 -10.11 15.10 12.17
CA GLN A 104 -11.11 16.15 12.22
C GLN A 104 -11.92 16.12 13.51
N GLY A 105 -12.09 14.92 14.08
CA GLY A 105 -12.91 14.67 15.25
C GLY A 105 -14.39 14.78 14.93
N VAL A 106 -15.20 14.68 15.98
CA VAL A 106 -16.66 14.83 15.89
C VAL A 106 -17.08 16.04 16.70
N ASN A 107 -18.00 16.85 16.19
CA ASN A 107 -18.52 17.98 16.95
C ASN A 107 -19.34 17.45 18.13
N ILE A 108 -18.88 17.77 19.35
CA ILE A 108 -19.53 17.33 20.59
C ILE A 108 -20.00 18.51 21.44
N GLY A 109 -19.91 19.75 20.97
CA GLY A 109 -20.30 20.90 21.76
C GLY A 109 -19.95 22.25 21.16
N VAL A 110 -20.37 23.30 21.86
CA VAL A 110 -20.16 24.70 21.46
C VAL A 110 -19.69 25.51 22.66
N MET A 111 -18.72 26.40 22.41
CA MET A 111 -18.24 27.36 23.41
C MET A 111 -19.30 28.43 23.68
N LEU A 112 -19.76 28.55 24.93
CA LEU A 112 -20.73 29.56 25.35
C LEU A 112 -20.05 30.90 25.66
N PRO A 113 -20.79 32.02 25.64
CA PRO A 113 -20.27 33.33 26.05
C PRO A 113 -19.72 33.38 27.47
N SER A 114 -20.16 32.47 28.37
CA SER A 114 -19.63 32.34 29.72
C SER A 114 -18.19 31.81 29.77
N GLY A 115 -17.70 31.23 28.67
CA GLY A 115 -16.44 30.48 28.62
C GLY A 115 -16.58 29.00 29.03
N ASP A 116 -17.81 28.56 29.31
CA ASP A 116 -18.15 27.14 29.50
C ASP A 116 -18.49 26.49 28.17
N ILE A 117 -18.51 25.16 28.13
CA ILE A 117 -18.87 24.40 26.93
C ILE A 117 -20.19 23.68 27.17
N SER A 118 -21.12 23.86 26.24
CA SER A 118 -22.33 23.03 26.15
C SER A 118 -22.01 21.79 25.34
N PHE A 119 -22.10 20.61 25.95
CA PHE A 119 -21.80 19.35 25.30
C PHE A 119 -23.06 18.66 24.78
N THR A 120 -23.07 18.26 23.51
CA THR A 120 -24.14 17.47 22.89
C THR A 120 -23.94 15.96 23.09
N GLN A 121 -22.75 15.55 23.53
CA GLN A 121 -22.37 14.16 23.78
C GLN A 121 -21.78 14.03 25.18
N ALA A 122 -21.79 12.81 25.73
CA ALA A 122 -21.09 12.55 26.98
C ALA A 122 -19.58 12.78 26.82
N VAL A 123 -18.94 13.37 27.83
CA VAL A 123 -17.50 13.69 27.84
C VAL A 123 -16.89 13.28 29.18
N ARG A 124 -15.63 12.86 29.17
CA ARG A 124 -14.92 12.47 30.40
C ARG A 124 -13.50 13.01 30.45
N ARG A 125 -12.89 12.96 31.63
CA ARG A 125 -11.45 13.22 31.79
C ARG A 125 -10.63 12.34 30.85
N LYS A 126 -9.52 12.88 30.35
CA LYS A 126 -8.63 12.30 29.33
C LYS A 126 -9.19 12.24 27.90
N ASP A 127 -10.42 12.70 27.65
CA ASP A 127 -10.83 12.97 26.27
C ASP A 127 -9.96 14.10 25.69
N VAL A 128 -9.65 14.03 24.39
CA VAL A 128 -8.89 15.06 23.69
C VAL A 128 -9.82 15.86 22.80
N LEU A 129 -9.87 17.17 23.03
CA LEU A 129 -10.70 18.13 22.31
C LEU A 129 -9.86 19.00 21.38
N ALA A 130 -10.48 19.57 20.36
CA ALA A 130 -9.88 20.56 19.48
C ALA A 130 -10.89 21.63 19.07
N GLY A 131 -10.41 22.88 18.97
CA GLY A 131 -11.18 23.98 18.40
C GLY A 131 -10.93 24.16 16.91
N GLU A 132 -11.58 25.16 16.31
CA GLU A 132 -11.51 25.49 14.86
C GLU A 132 -10.11 25.91 14.35
N GLY A 133 -9.08 25.95 15.21
CA GLY A 133 -7.68 26.17 14.83
C GLY A 133 -6.75 24.95 15.01
N GLY A 134 -7.29 23.78 15.41
CA GLY A 134 -6.51 22.55 15.58
C GLY A 134 -5.69 22.46 16.87
N GLN A 135 -5.85 23.39 17.82
CA GLN A 135 -5.26 23.28 19.15
C GLN A 135 -5.89 22.10 19.91
N GLU A 136 -5.08 21.08 20.20
CA GLU A 136 -5.49 19.92 20.98
C GLU A 136 -5.45 20.24 22.48
N TYR A 137 -6.44 19.75 23.22
CA TYR A 137 -6.54 19.88 24.67
C TYR A 137 -7.02 18.57 25.28
N GLU A 138 -6.19 17.94 26.09
CA GLU A 138 -6.59 16.79 26.91
C GLU A 138 -7.30 17.28 28.18
N ILE A 139 -8.49 16.77 28.44
CA ILE A 139 -9.29 17.16 29.61
C ILE A 139 -8.63 16.64 30.89
N GLN A 140 -7.95 17.54 31.61
CA GLN A 140 -7.38 17.27 32.92
C GLN A 140 -8.43 17.40 34.04
N ASP A 141 -9.20 18.49 33.99
CA ASP A 141 -10.23 18.85 34.97
C ASP A 141 -11.52 19.23 34.23
N LEU A 142 -12.63 18.62 34.64
CA LEU A 142 -13.98 18.90 34.14
C LEU A 142 -14.81 19.46 35.30
N LEU A 143 -15.25 20.71 35.20
CA LEU A 143 -15.89 21.43 36.30
C LEU A 143 -17.36 21.76 35.99
N GLN A 144 -18.26 21.49 36.92
CA GLN A 144 -19.62 22.03 36.91
C GLN A 144 -19.83 22.87 38.17
N GLY A 145 -19.80 24.20 38.01
CA GLY A 145 -19.64 25.12 39.14
C GLY A 145 -18.32 24.87 39.87
N ASN A 146 -18.38 24.60 41.18
CA ASN A 146 -17.19 24.33 42.01
C ASN A 146 -16.85 22.83 42.14
N ARG A 147 -17.57 21.94 41.45
CA ARG A 147 -17.38 20.49 41.56
C ARG A 147 -16.53 19.96 40.40
N LYS A 148 -15.48 19.21 40.73
CA LYS A 148 -14.72 18.38 39.78
C LYS A 148 -15.49 17.10 39.49
N LEU A 149 -15.67 16.79 38.21
CA LEU A 149 -16.36 15.61 37.72
C LEU A 149 -15.38 14.72 36.93
N GLU A 150 -15.58 13.41 37.00
CA GLU A 150 -14.88 12.46 36.13
C GLU A 150 -15.51 12.39 34.73
N GLN A 151 -16.83 12.55 34.66
CA GLN A 151 -17.62 12.50 33.44
C GLN A 151 -18.83 13.43 33.50
N LEU A 152 -19.31 13.84 32.33
CA LEU A 152 -20.49 14.65 32.11
C LEU A 152 -21.41 13.94 31.11
N ALA A 153 -22.72 13.95 31.37
CA ALA A 153 -23.69 13.40 30.44
C ALA A 153 -23.94 14.34 29.25
N ALA A 154 -24.50 13.80 28.17
CA ALA A 154 -24.92 14.59 27.02
C ALA A 154 -25.95 15.66 27.42
N GLY A 155 -25.90 16.83 26.78
CA GLY A 155 -26.80 17.96 27.01
C GLY A 155 -26.41 18.85 28.20
N GLN A 156 -25.30 18.57 28.88
CA GLN A 156 -24.85 19.32 30.05
C GLN A 156 -23.74 20.32 29.72
N VAL A 157 -23.54 21.29 30.62
CA VAL A 157 -22.52 22.34 30.52
C VAL A 157 -21.41 22.10 31.53
N ALA A 158 -20.16 22.30 31.11
CA ALA A 158 -19.00 22.26 31.99
C ALA A 158 -17.90 23.25 31.59
N HIS A 159 -17.11 23.67 32.58
CA HIS A 159 -15.93 24.50 32.45
C HIS A 159 -14.67 23.63 32.35
N LEU A 160 -13.80 23.98 31.40
CA LEU A 160 -12.49 23.34 31.22
C LEU A 160 -11.37 24.36 31.48
N PRO A 161 -10.65 24.26 32.62
CA PRO A 161 -9.59 25.20 32.96
C PRO A 161 -8.47 25.25 31.90
N GLY A 162 -8.12 26.46 31.44
CA GLY A 162 -7.07 26.65 30.45
C GLY A 162 -7.46 26.34 29.01
N TYR A 163 -8.70 25.91 28.77
CA TYR A 163 -9.24 25.72 27.43
C TYR A 163 -10.20 26.87 27.08
N ARG A 164 -9.88 27.63 26.04
CA ARG A 164 -10.64 28.80 25.61
C ARG A 164 -10.69 28.87 24.09
N LEU A 165 -11.87 29.14 23.57
CA LEU A 165 -12.17 29.40 22.16
C LEU A 165 -13.04 30.65 22.09
N ALA A 166 -13.27 31.18 20.88
CA ALA A 166 -14.23 32.25 20.71
C ALA A 166 -15.66 31.74 21.03
N PRO A 167 -16.53 32.58 21.63
CA PRO A 167 -17.93 32.23 21.80
C PRO A 167 -18.57 31.83 20.48
N GLY A 168 -19.33 30.73 20.49
CA GLY A 168 -19.96 30.13 19.30
C GLY A 168 -19.07 29.15 18.53
N SER A 169 -17.77 29.03 18.83
CA SER A 169 -16.90 28.05 18.18
C SER A 169 -17.31 26.61 18.50
N SER A 170 -17.21 25.75 17.48
CA SER A 170 -17.43 24.31 17.64
C SER A 170 -16.30 23.66 18.44
N VAL A 171 -16.65 22.67 19.27
CA VAL A 171 -15.72 21.85 20.04
C VAL A 171 -15.72 20.43 19.49
N MET A 172 -14.61 20.05 18.88
CA MET A 172 -14.43 18.74 18.25
C MET A 172 -13.78 17.78 19.23
N ARG A 173 -14.26 16.54 19.36
CA ARG A 173 -13.56 15.46 20.07
C ARG A 173 -12.68 14.69 19.10
N LEU A 174 -11.38 14.66 19.37
CA LEU A 174 -10.38 13.88 18.64
C LEU A 174 -10.15 12.51 19.29
N VAL A 175 -10.18 12.40 20.61
CA VAL A 175 -9.99 11.11 21.28
C VAL A 175 -11.06 10.94 22.33
N GLN A 176 -11.75 9.81 22.27
CA GLN A 176 -12.63 9.36 23.33
C GLN A 176 -11.90 8.32 24.17
N SER A 177 -11.52 8.73 25.38
CA SER A 177 -10.70 7.92 26.29
C SER A 177 -11.37 6.62 26.72
N SER A 178 -12.72 6.56 26.74
CA SER A 178 -13.44 5.32 27.04
C SER A 178 -13.25 4.23 25.98
N ILE A 179 -13.11 4.60 24.70
CA ILE A 179 -12.86 3.64 23.62
C ILE A 179 -11.43 3.10 23.76
N GLU A 180 -10.45 3.98 23.97
CA GLU A 180 -9.05 3.59 24.18
C GLU A 180 -8.91 2.65 25.39
N GLN A 181 -9.58 2.98 26.50
CA GLN A 181 -9.58 2.15 27.70
C GLN A 181 -10.26 0.79 27.46
N ALA A 182 -11.44 0.77 26.82
CA ALA A 182 -12.15 -0.47 26.54
C ALA A 182 -11.35 -1.40 25.63
N VAL A 183 -10.68 -0.87 24.61
CA VAL A 183 -9.83 -1.68 23.73
C VAL A 183 -8.58 -2.15 24.47
N ALA A 184 -7.95 -1.31 25.30
CA ALA A 184 -6.81 -1.71 26.11
C ALA A 184 -7.17 -2.83 27.11
N GLU A 185 -8.32 -2.72 27.78
CA GLU A 185 -8.85 -3.75 28.68
C GLU A 185 -9.17 -5.03 27.92
N GLN A 186 -9.81 -4.93 26.75
CA GLN A 186 -10.10 -6.09 25.91
C GLN A 186 -8.81 -6.78 25.46
N VAL A 187 -7.78 -6.03 25.04
CA VAL A 187 -6.48 -6.60 24.66
C VAL A 187 -5.78 -7.23 25.87
N ALA A 188 -5.83 -6.61 27.04
CA ALA A 188 -5.21 -7.12 28.26
C ALA A 188 -5.89 -8.39 28.79
N THR A 189 -7.19 -8.55 28.53
CA THR A 189 -8.01 -9.69 28.97
C THR A 189 -8.35 -10.66 27.84
N TYR A 190 -7.82 -10.45 26.64
CA TYR A 190 -8.12 -11.29 25.49
C TYR A 190 -7.51 -12.67 25.69
N GLU A 191 -8.37 -13.63 25.97
CA GLU A 191 -8.07 -15.05 25.80
C GLU A 191 -8.64 -15.49 24.45
N PRO A 192 -7.81 -16.01 23.53
CA PRO A 192 -8.32 -16.49 22.25
C PRO A 192 -9.37 -17.57 22.49
N PRO A 193 -10.51 -17.54 21.78
CA PRO A 193 -11.57 -18.52 21.98
C PRO A 193 -11.00 -19.91 21.77
N ALA A 194 -11.11 -20.73 22.81
CA ALA A 194 -10.61 -22.08 22.79
C ALA A 194 -11.49 -22.93 21.86
N TRP A 195 -10.85 -23.71 20.99
CA TRP A 195 -11.56 -24.58 20.05
C TRP A 195 -12.31 -25.69 20.78
N PRO A 196 -13.57 -25.98 20.43
CA PRO A 196 -14.31 -27.07 21.05
C PRO A 196 -13.62 -28.40 20.73
N ILE A 197 -13.42 -29.23 21.76
CA ILE A 197 -12.91 -30.60 21.65
C ILE A 197 -13.87 -31.57 22.33
N ASP A 198 -14.19 -32.66 21.65
CA ASP A 198 -14.96 -33.77 22.20
C ASP A 198 -14.00 -34.91 22.56
N PHE A 199 -14.27 -35.61 23.67
CA PHE A 199 -13.56 -36.83 24.03
C PHE A 199 -14.49 -38.04 24.05
N GLU A 200 -14.02 -39.15 23.50
CA GLU A 200 -14.62 -40.47 23.69
C GLU A 200 -13.65 -41.36 24.48
N VAL A 201 -14.14 -41.95 25.57
CA VAL A 201 -13.35 -42.77 26.47
C VAL A 201 -13.89 -44.19 26.49
N LYS A 202 -13.01 -45.19 26.31
CA LYS A 202 -13.31 -46.60 26.59
C LYS A 202 -12.34 -47.13 27.64
N LEU A 203 -12.90 -47.71 28.70
CA LEU A 203 -12.13 -48.35 29.78
C LEU A 203 -12.70 -49.74 30.08
N GLN A 204 -11.93 -50.78 29.76
CA GLN A 204 -12.32 -52.18 29.92
C GLN A 204 -11.21 -52.99 30.58
N ARG A 205 -11.57 -54.09 31.23
CA ARG A 205 -10.59 -54.97 31.88
C ARG A 205 -9.64 -55.57 30.83
N ASN A 206 -8.37 -55.71 31.22
CA ASN A 206 -7.28 -56.24 30.38
C ASN A 206 -6.96 -55.41 29.12
N HIS A 207 -7.54 -54.22 28.94
CA HIS A 207 -7.23 -53.30 27.85
C HIS A 207 -6.77 -51.95 28.43
N PRO A 208 -5.74 -51.30 27.85
CA PRO A 208 -5.38 -49.94 28.27
C PRO A 208 -6.53 -48.95 28.02
N LEU A 209 -6.50 -47.81 28.71
CA LEU A 209 -7.44 -46.71 28.47
C LEU A 209 -7.37 -46.29 27.00
N GLN A 210 -8.49 -46.29 26.28
CA GLN A 210 -8.58 -45.74 24.94
C GLN A 210 -9.26 -44.37 25.02
N LEU A 211 -8.57 -43.34 24.54
CA LEU A 211 -9.07 -41.97 24.48
C LEU A 211 -9.03 -41.48 23.03
N GLN A 212 -10.20 -41.18 22.46
CA GLN A 212 -10.31 -40.46 21.21
C GLN A 212 -10.61 -38.99 21.48
N ALA A 213 -9.94 -38.10 20.75
CA ALA A 213 -10.16 -36.66 20.78
C ALA A 213 -10.60 -36.17 19.40
N ILE A 214 -11.65 -35.35 19.34
CA ILE A 214 -12.29 -34.92 18.09
C ILE A 214 -12.46 -33.40 18.11
N ALA A 215 -11.98 -32.70 17.08
CA ALA A 215 -12.16 -31.27 16.91
C ALA A 215 -11.98 -30.87 15.43
N GLY A 216 -12.74 -29.88 14.95
CA GLY A 216 -12.56 -29.32 13.61
C GLY A 216 -12.70 -30.31 12.45
N GLY A 217 -13.49 -31.38 12.62
CA GLY A 217 -13.62 -32.46 11.62
C GLY A 217 -12.48 -33.49 11.61
N HIS A 218 -11.51 -33.38 12.52
CA HIS A 218 -10.40 -34.31 12.68
C HIS A 218 -10.52 -35.10 13.99
N SER A 219 -9.90 -36.29 14.05
CA SER A 219 -9.81 -37.06 15.29
C SER A 219 -8.46 -37.75 15.45
N THR A 220 -8.09 -38.03 16.70
CA THR A 220 -6.92 -38.82 17.07
C THR A 220 -7.27 -39.78 18.20
N GLN A 221 -6.64 -40.95 18.22
CA GLN A 221 -6.87 -41.99 19.22
C GLN A 221 -5.55 -42.32 19.91
N ILE A 222 -5.57 -42.32 21.24
CA ILE A 222 -4.42 -42.63 22.09
C ILE A 222 -4.78 -43.77 23.04
N GLU A 223 -3.84 -44.69 23.21
CA GLU A 223 -3.92 -45.74 24.21
C GLU A 223 -3.03 -45.41 25.43
N GLY A 224 -3.52 -45.74 26.62
CA GLY A 224 -2.77 -45.63 27.87
C GLY A 224 -1.62 -46.62 27.94
N THR A 225 -0.70 -46.40 28.88
CA THR A 225 0.49 -47.26 29.03
C THR A 225 0.32 -48.35 30.09
N ARG A 226 -0.78 -48.29 30.85
CA ARG A 226 -1.09 -49.22 31.93
C ARG A 226 -2.47 -49.83 31.75
N LEU A 227 -2.61 -51.06 32.24
CA LEU A 227 -3.88 -51.75 32.35
C LEU A 227 -4.64 -51.29 33.61
N PRO A 228 -5.99 -51.21 33.55
CA PRO A 228 -6.80 -50.95 34.73
C PRO A 228 -6.82 -52.15 35.68
N GLU A 229 -6.87 -51.86 36.98
CA GLU A 229 -6.96 -52.85 38.05
C GLU A 229 -8.36 -52.85 38.68
N LEU A 230 -8.72 -53.88 39.44
CA LEU A 230 -9.95 -53.85 40.25
C LEU A 230 -9.80 -52.81 41.37
N ALA A 231 -10.79 -51.93 41.48
CA ALA A 231 -10.80 -50.85 42.45
C ALA A 231 -10.84 -51.39 43.89
N LYS A 232 -9.80 -51.08 44.67
CA LYS A 232 -9.74 -51.39 46.12
C LYS A 232 -10.49 -50.37 46.98
N HIS A 233 -10.59 -49.12 46.52
CA HIS A 233 -11.23 -48.02 47.24
C HIS A 233 -12.09 -47.11 46.35
N VAL A 234 -11.54 -46.65 45.21
CA VAL A 234 -12.21 -45.71 44.30
C VAL A 234 -12.10 -46.22 42.87
N ALA A 235 -13.23 -46.38 42.18
CA ALA A 235 -13.29 -46.72 40.77
C ALA A 235 -13.27 -45.45 39.90
N VAL A 236 -12.87 -45.58 38.64
CA VAL A 236 -12.98 -44.50 37.64
C VAL A 236 -14.45 -44.32 37.27
N ASP A 237 -14.96 -43.10 37.41
CA ASP A 237 -16.30 -42.72 37.01
C ASP A 237 -16.26 -41.56 36.00
N ARG A 238 -17.44 -41.22 35.44
CA ARG A 238 -17.58 -40.12 34.48
C ARG A 238 -17.13 -38.78 35.07
N ALA A 239 -17.44 -38.51 36.34
CA ALA A 239 -17.08 -37.26 37.02
C ALA A 239 -15.57 -37.08 37.15
N LEU A 240 -14.83 -38.17 37.43
CA LEU A 240 -13.37 -38.17 37.45
C LEU A 240 -12.80 -37.88 36.06
N LEU A 241 -13.32 -38.54 35.02
CA LEU A 241 -12.88 -38.31 33.64
C LEU A 241 -13.12 -36.87 33.22
N GLU A 242 -14.32 -36.33 33.41
CA GLU A 242 -14.67 -34.95 33.07
C GLU A 242 -13.74 -33.96 33.76
N ARG A 243 -13.47 -34.14 35.06
CA ARG A 243 -12.56 -33.28 35.83
C ARG A 243 -11.11 -33.33 35.35
N GLN A 244 -10.62 -34.47 34.85
CA GLN A 244 -9.24 -34.56 34.36
C GLN A 244 -9.11 -34.16 32.89
N LEU A 245 -10.08 -34.52 32.05
CA LEU A 245 -10.11 -34.25 30.61
C LEU A 245 -10.40 -32.78 30.29
N SER A 246 -11.15 -32.08 31.12
CA SER A 246 -11.41 -30.62 30.99
C SER A 246 -10.21 -29.72 31.30
N LYS A 247 -9.08 -30.24 31.82
CA LYS A 247 -7.91 -29.44 32.23
C LYS A 247 -7.05 -28.95 31.05
N LEU A 248 -7.66 -28.34 30.03
CA LEU A 248 -7.05 -27.99 28.74
C LEU A 248 -6.34 -26.62 28.72
N GLY A 249 -5.95 -26.10 29.89
CA GLY A 249 -5.27 -24.80 30.00
C GLY A 249 -4.00 -24.73 29.14
N GLY A 250 -3.88 -23.66 28.35
CA GLY A 250 -2.73 -23.42 27.45
C GLY A 250 -2.72 -24.27 26.18
N SER A 251 -3.70 -25.16 25.95
CA SER A 251 -3.75 -25.98 24.74
C SER A 251 -4.60 -25.39 23.62
N GLY A 252 -5.27 -24.25 23.83
CA GLY A 252 -6.17 -23.67 22.83
C GLY A 252 -7.48 -24.44 22.61
N PHE A 253 -7.82 -25.42 23.47
CA PHE A 253 -9.07 -26.18 23.41
C PHE A 253 -9.93 -26.02 24.66
N ALA A 254 -11.25 -26.14 24.50
CA ALA A 254 -12.21 -26.24 25.60
C ALA A 254 -13.07 -27.49 25.40
N LEU A 255 -13.30 -28.25 26.48
CA LEU A 255 -14.09 -29.48 26.44
C LEU A 255 -15.55 -29.13 26.09
N ALA A 256 -16.02 -29.63 24.95
CA ALA A 256 -17.41 -29.46 24.51
C ALA A 256 -18.27 -30.64 24.97
N ASN A 257 -17.89 -31.88 24.60
CA ASN A 257 -18.60 -33.10 25.01
C ASN A 257 -17.65 -34.20 25.53
N LEU A 258 -18.18 -35.03 26.43
CA LEU A 258 -17.51 -36.24 26.91
C LEU A 258 -18.47 -37.44 26.80
N MET A 259 -18.08 -38.42 25.98
CA MET A 259 -18.68 -39.74 25.93
C MET A 259 -17.78 -40.75 26.63
N SER A 260 -18.36 -41.64 27.44
CA SER A 260 -17.58 -42.61 28.21
C SER A 260 -18.30 -43.95 28.29
N ASP A 261 -17.59 -45.00 27.90
CA ASP A 261 -17.98 -46.40 28.06
C ASP A 261 -16.97 -47.05 29.04
N ILE A 262 -17.42 -47.30 30.27
CA ILE A 262 -16.56 -47.68 31.39
C ILE A 262 -17.10 -48.98 32.02
N GLU A 263 -16.28 -50.02 32.04
CA GLU A 263 -16.59 -51.23 32.80
C GLU A 263 -16.58 -50.93 34.31
N PRO A 264 -17.66 -51.24 35.05
CA PRO A 264 -17.77 -50.91 36.48
C PRO A 264 -16.68 -51.55 37.34
N GLY A 265 -16.22 -50.82 38.36
CA GLY A 265 -15.29 -51.36 39.37
C GLY A 265 -13.81 -51.36 38.98
N LEU A 266 -13.44 -50.72 37.88
CA LEU A 266 -12.04 -50.53 37.46
C LEU A 266 -11.42 -49.28 38.07
N ALA A 267 -10.13 -49.37 38.42
CA ALA A 267 -9.30 -48.26 38.87
C ALA A 267 -8.12 -48.05 37.91
N LEU A 268 -7.82 -46.78 37.63
CA LEU A 268 -6.68 -46.37 36.82
C LEU A 268 -6.00 -45.15 37.48
N PRO A 269 -4.66 -45.07 37.52
CA PRO A 269 -3.98 -43.90 38.03
C PRO A 269 -4.37 -42.63 37.27
N VAL A 270 -4.63 -41.54 37.99
CA VAL A 270 -4.93 -40.21 37.40
C VAL A 270 -3.81 -39.74 36.45
N SER A 271 -2.57 -40.17 36.69
CA SER A 271 -1.43 -39.91 35.81
C SER A 271 -1.61 -40.49 34.41
N GLU A 272 -2.26 -41.64 34.25
CA GLU A 272 -2.54 -42.26 32.94
C GLU A 272 -3.61 -41.48 32.18
N ILE A 273 -4.69 -41.08 32.85
CA ILE A 273 -5.75 -40.24 32.24
C ILE A 273 -5.14 -38.92 31.74
N ASN A 274 -4.28 -38.30 32.56
CA ASN A 274 -3.55 -37.08 32.19
C ASN A 274 -2.54 -37.30 31.07
N TYR A 275 -1.92 -38.48 30.99
CA TYR A 275 -1.02 -38.83 29.90
C TYR A 275 -1.78 -38.94 28.57
N CYS A 276 -2.85 -39.74 28.52
CA CYS A 276 -3.68 -39.92 27.32
C CYS A 276 -4.22 -38.57 26.84
N ARG A 277 -4.74 -37.74 27.77
CA ARG A 277 -5.21 -36.38 27.46
C ARG A 277 -4.13 -35.53 26.79
N ARG A 278 -2.94 -35.45 27.39
CA ARG A 278 -1.85 -34.63 26.84
C ARG A 278 -1.41 -35.11 25.46
N GLN A 279 -1.32 -36.43 25.26
CA GLN A 279 -0.95 -37.02 23.97
C GLN A 279 -2.03 -36.78 22.92
N ALA A 280 -3.31 -36.97 23.27
CA ALA A 280 -4.42 -36.79 22.34
C ALA A 280 -4.54 -35.31 21.93
N VAL A 281 -4.45 -34.39 22.89
CA VAL A 281 -4.41 -32.96 22.62
C VAL A 281 -3.21 -32.58 21.76
N ALA A 282 -2.00 -33.04 22.10
CA ALA A 282 -0.80 -32.73 21.31
C ALA A 282 -0.88 -33.26 19.87
N SER A 283 -1.37 -34.49 19.70
CA SER A 283 -1.57 -35.11 18.39
C SER A 283 -2.63 -34.36 17.56
N LEU A 284 -3.76 -34.01 18.18
CA LEU A 284 -4.82 -33.27 17.50
C LEU A 284 -4.39 -31.84 17.15
N SER A 285 -3.66 -31.17 18.05
CA SER A 285 -3.01 -29.88 17.80
C SER A 285 -2.06 -29.94 16.62
N GLN A 286 -1.30 -31.02 16.47
CA GLN A 286 -0.41 -31.19 15.34
C GLN A 286 -1.18 -31.35 14.01
N ILE A 287 -2.34 -32.01 14.03
CA ILE A 287 -3.19 -32.14 12.84
C ILE A 287 -3.81 -30.78 12.48
N LEU A 288 -4.39 -30.08 13.46
CA LEU A 288 -5.13 -28.83 13.23
C LEU A 288 -4.22 -27.61 13.01
N TRP A 289 -3.13 -27.53 13.75
CA TRP A 289 -2.24 -26.37 13.80
C TRP A 289 -0.79 -26.69 13.42
N GLY A 290 -0.36 -27.95 13.51
CA GLY A 290 0.93 -28.36 12.93
C GLY A 290 0.94 -28.23 11.40
N GLN A 291 -0.24 -28.14 10.78
CA GLN A 291 -0.46 -27.68 9.41
C GLN A 291 -0.91 -26.22 9.33
N HIS A 292 -0.51 -25.33 10.24
CA HIS A 292 -0.58 -23.89 9.95
C HIS A 292 0.37 -23.58 8.80
N ASN A 293 -0.17 -23.76 7.58
CA ASN A 293 0.42 -23.52 6.27
C ASN A 293 1.95 -23.66 6.27
N PRO A 294 2.52 -24.85 5.99
CA PRO A 294 3.54 -24.76 4.96
C PRO A 294 2.82 -24.05 3.80
N LEU A 295 3.27 -22.83 3.45
CA LEU A 295 3.27 -22.44 2.04
C LEU A 295 3.51 -23.74 1.27
N PRO A 296 2.64 -24.14 0.31
CA PRO A 296 2.66 -25.46 -0.29
C PRO A 296 4.09 -26.00 -0.29
N GLU A 297 4.38 -27.15 0.35
CA GLU A 297 5.77 -27.58 0.67
C GLU A 297 6.71 -27.52 -0.53
N THR A 298 6.13 -27.52 -1.73
CA THR A 298 6.72 -26.94 -2.91
C THR A 298 5.68 -26.11 -3.67
N VAL A 299 5.58 -24.80 -3.41
CA VAL A 299 5.50 -23.90 -4.56
C VAL A 299 6.80 -24.19 -5.27
N SER A 300 6.73 -24.96 -6.35
CA SER A 300 7.79 -25.00 -7.35
C SER A 300 7.87 -23.59 -7.89
N LEU A 301 8.52 -22.71 -7.13
CA LEU A 301 9.02 -21.45 -7.60
C LEU A 301 9.90 -21.86 -8.78
N PRO A 302 9.54 -21.49 -10.03
CA PRO A 302 10.29 -21.90 -11.21
C PRO A 302 11.79 -21.70 -10.96
N THR A 303 12.55 -22.79 -10.76
CA THR A 303 13.94 -22.79 -10.30
C THR A 303 14.63 -21.48 -10.63
N VAL A 304 14.94 -20.65 -9.61
CA VAL A 304 15.54 -19.31 -9.77
C VAL A 304 16.37 -19.32 -11.04
N LEU A 305 15.88 -18.64 -12.08
CA LEU A 305 16.50 -18.74 -13.39
C LEU A 305 17.99 -18.50 -13.20
N ARG A 306 18.79 -19.45 -13.69
CA ARG A 306 20.24 -19.40 -13.55
C ARG A 306 20.67 -18.04 -14.11
N PRO A 307 21.76 -17.45 -13.58
CA PRO A 307 22.33 -16.30 -14.26
C PRO A 307 22.54 -16.70 -15.73
N ALA A 308 22.00 -15.91 -16.65
CA ALA A 308 22.28 -16.12 -18.05
C ALA A 308 23.81 -16.12 -18.15
N GLY A 309 24.36 -17.14 -18.80
CA GLY A 309 25.78 -17.16 -19.12
C GLY A 309 26.15 -15.77 -19.64
N GLN A 310 27.20 -15.17 -19.06
CA GLN A 310 27.59 -13.78 -19.31
C GLN A 310 27.37 -13.46 -20.79
N ALA A 311 26.52 -12.46 -21.10
CA ALA A 311 26.47 -11.88 -22.43
C ALA A 311 27.83 -11.20 -22.68
N GLN A 312 28.83 -12.01 -23.04
CA GLN A 312 30.19 -11.57 -23.29
C GLN A 312 30.15 -10.76 -24.59
N GLY A 313 30.40 -9.45 -24.47
CA GLY A 313 30.77 -8.62 -25.63
C GLY A 313 29.84 -7.47 -26.03
N GLN A 314 28.68 -7.25 -25.38
CA GLN A 314 27.84 -6.08 -25.72
C GLN A 314 28.27 -4.80 -24.98
N SER A 315 28.48 -3.73 -25.75
CA SER A 315 28.65 -2.37 -25.24
C SER A 315 27.29 -1.76 -24.90
N SER A 316 27.08 -1.27 -23.68
CA SER A 316 25.88 -0.49 -23.38
C SER A 316 25.83 0.76 -24.25
N ARG A 317 24.67 1.02 -24.84
CA ARG A 317 24.40 2.24 -25.60
C ARG A 317 23.50 3.18 -24.80
N LEU A 318 23.42 4.43 -25.21
CA LEU A 318 22.56 5.43 -24.57
C LEU A 318 21.23 5.54 -25.32
N ALA A 319 20.13 5.68 -24.59
CA ALA A 319 18.82 6.03 -25.10
C ALA A 319 18.30 7.25 -24.35
N VAL A 320 17.42 8.02 -24.99
CA VAL A 320 16.86 9.24 -24.40
C VAL A 320 15.34 9.20 -24.51
N ILE A 321 14.66 9.58 -23.42
CA ILE A 321 13.22 9.85 -23.42
C ILE A 321 13.03 11.35 -23.60
N VAL A 322 12.23 11.75 -24.59
CA VAL A 322 11.88 13.14 -24.89
C VAL A 322 10.36 13.29 -25.01
N ALA A 323 9.82 14.39 -24.49
CA ALA A 323 8.40 14.70 -24.46
C ALA A 323 7.97 15.71 -25.55
N SER A 324 8.90 16.38 -26.24
CA SER A 324 8.62 17.38 -27.27
C SER A 324 9.51 17.25 -28.51
N LEU A 325 9.11 17.92 -29.61
CA LEU A 325 9.91 17.94 -30.85
C LEU A 325 11.18 18.76 -30.69
N GLU A 326 11.16 19.83 -29.89
CA GLU A 326 12.32 20.66 -29.59
C GLU A 326 13.39 19.85 -28.83
N GLN A 327 12.99 19.08 -27.82
CA GLN A 327 13.90 18.15 -27.13
C GLN A 327 14.42 17.06 -28.07
N LEU A 328 13.57 16.58 -28.98
CA LEU A 328 13.98 15.59 -29.98
C LEU A 328 15.06 16.15 -30.92
N GLU A 329 14.90 17.37 -31.41
CA GLU A 329 15.89 18.02 -32.27
C GLU A 329 17.26 18.08 -31.60
N VAL A 330 17.32 18.45 -30.31
CA VAL A 330 18.53 18.42 -29.50
C VAL A 330 19.12 17.01 -29.44
N ALA A 331 18.31 15.99 -29.14
CA ALA A 331 18.79 14.61 -29.07
C ALA A 331 19.35 14.11 -30.42
N LEU A 332 18.74 14.50 -31.53
CA LEU A 332 19.16 14.10 -32.88
C LEU A 332 20.47 14.74 -33.34
N GLN A 333 20.95 15.80 -32.67
CA GLN A 333 22.31 16.32 -32.90
C GLN A 333 23.40 15.31 -32.53
N HIS A 334 23.07 14.32 -31.68
CA HIS A 334 23.97 13.26 -31.22
C HIS A 334 23.51 11.86 -31.63
N ALA A 335 22.72 11.75 -32.70
CA ALA A 335 22.09 10.50 -33.12
C ALA A 335 23.08 9.33 -33.30
N ASP A 336 24.31 9.62 -33.75
CA ASP A 336 25.39 8.64 -33.93
C ASP A 336 25.83 7.94 -32.63
N LYS A 337 25.56 8.56 -31.48
CA LYS A 337 25.92 8.04 -30.15
C LYS A 337 24.75 7.43 -29.38
N LEU A 338 23.54 7.48 -29.96
CA LEU A 338 22.31 6.96 -29.37
C LEU A 338 21.94 5.59 -29.96
N SER A 339 21.20 4.81 -29.18
CA SER A 339 20.63 3.53 -29.60
C SER A 339 19.20 3.67 -30.11
N ARG A 340 18.39 4.48 -29.42
CA ARG A 340 17.02 4.78 -29.78
C ARG A 340 16.52 6.03 -29.06
N ILE A 341 15.35 6.49 -29.49
CA ILE A 341 14.57 7.54 -28.83
C ILE A 341 13.27 6.92 -28.30
N TYR A 342 12.89 7.29 -27.08
CA TYR A 342 11.53 7.12 -26.59
C TYR A 342 10.83 8.49 -26.66
N PHE A 343 9.73 8.59 -27.38
CA PHE A 343 9.00 9.85 -27.57
C PHE A 343 7.66 9.80 -26.84
N GLY A 344 7.38 10.80 -26.02
CA GLY A 344 6.16 10.93 -25.25
C GLY A 344 6.45 11.22 -23.77
N ALA A 345 5.39 11.31 -22.98
CA ALA A 345 5.47 11.67 -21.57
C ALA A 345 4.64 10.73 -20.70
N SER A 346 4.95 10.72 -19.42
CA SER A 346 4.23 9.98 -18.38
C SER A 346 2.80 10.50 -18.15
N TYR A 347 2.49 11.69 -18.65
CA TYR A 347 1.20 12.37 -18.50
C TYR A 347 0.46 12.54 -19.85
N HIS A 348 -0.84 12.86 -19.79
CA HIS A 348 -1.62 13.14 -21.00
C HIS A 348 -1.36 14.56 -21.52
N SER A 349 -0.38 14.70 -22.41
CA SER A 349 -0.20 15.97 -23.15
C SER A 349 -1.41 16.33 -24.01
N TYR A 350 -2.21 15.33 -24.41
CA TYR A 350 -3.36 15.47 -25.30
C TYR A 350 -4.57 14.71 -24.76
N ALA A 351 -5.77 15.25 -24.99
CA ALA A 351 -7.02 14.60 -24.59
C ALA A 351 -7.40 13.43 -25.53
N ASP A 352 -7.04 13.54 -26.81
CA ASP A 352 -7.24 12.50 -27.83
C ASP A 352 -5.89 11.87 -28.20
N PRO A 353 -5.72 10.55 -28.06
CA PRO A 353 -4.51 9.83 -28.48
C PRO A 353 -4.07 10.12 -29.92
N LYS A 354 -5.02 10.38 -30.84
CA LYS A 354 -4.72 10.68 -32.25
C LYS A 354 -3.88 11.94 -32.41
N GLN A 355 -3.99 12.91 -31.49
CA GLN A 355 -3.17 14.11 -31.49
C GLN A 355 -1.70 13.80 -31.15
N LEU A 356 -1.46 12.96 -30.14
CA LEU A 356 -0.10 12.52 -29.82
C LEU A 356 0.50 11.70 -30.97
N LEU A 357 -0.29 10.82 -31.58
CA LEU A 357 0.16 10.00 -32.71
C LEU A 357 0.51 10.84 -33.94
N ALA A 358 -0.18 11.96 -34.17
CA ALA A 358 0.17 12.89 -35.24
C ALA A 358 1.55 13.53 -35.02
N VAL A 359 1.85 13.97 -33.80
CA VAL A 359 3.17 14.51 -33.43
C VAL A 359 4.24 13.42 -33.46
N TYR A 360 3.92 12.25 -32.94
CA TYR A 360 4.80 11.08 -32.96
C TYR A 360 5.17 10.65 -34.38
N LYS A 361 4.25 10.73 -35.35
CA LYS A 361 4.55 10.42 -36.75
C LYS A 361 5.67 11.32 -37.31
N THR A 362 5.64 12.60 -36.96
CA THR A 362 6.72 13.55 -37.29
C THR A 362 8.01 13.14 -36.60
N ALA A 363 7.96 12.88 -35.28
CA ALA A 363 9.11 12.44 -34.50
C ALA A 363 9.75 11.16 -35.09
N GLN A 364 8.95 10.13 -35.36
CA GLN A 364 9.39 8.86 -35.94
C GLN A 364 10.06 9.08 -37.30
N THR A 365 9.53 9.99 -38.13
CA THR A 365 10.13 10.31 -39.44
C THR A 365 11.52 10.92 -39.27
N LEU A 366 11.66 11.93 -38.40
CA LEU A 366 12.94 12.59 -38.11
C LEU A 366 13.97 11.62 -37.53
N VAL A 367 13.55 10.74 -36.61
CA VAL A 367 14.41 9.72 -36.00
C VAL A 367 14.86 8.69 -37.03
N SER A 368 13.95 8.22 -37.90
CA SER A 368 14.25 7.22 -38.94
C SER A 368 15.22 7.76 -39.98
N GLN A 369 15.14 9.05 -40.34
CA GLN A 369 16.10 9.71 -41.25
C GLN A 369 17.53 9.69 -40.71
N ARG A 370 17.72 9.55 -39.39
CA ARG A 370 19.02 9.41 -38.74
C ARG A 370 19.42 7.95 -38.48
N GLY A 371 18.64 6.98 -38.96
CA GLY A 371 18.92 5.55 -38.80
C GLY A 371 18.63 5.01 -37.39
N LEU A 372 17.86 5.74 -36.58
CA LEU A 372 17.44 5.34 -35.24
C LEU A 372 16.00 4.83 -35.25
N ILE A 373 15.61 4.17 -34.15
CA ILE A 373 14.23 3.72 -33.92
C ILE A 373 13.58 4.64 -32.86
N CYS A 374 12.30 4.97 -33.06
CA CYS A 374 11.52 5.81 -32.16
C CYS A 374 10.40 4.99 -31.51
N TYR A 375 10.45 4.75 -30.20
CA TYR A 375 9.37 4.08 -29.48
C TYR A 375 8.43 5.11 -28.87
N LEU A 376 7.12 4.87 -28.94
CA LEU A 376 6.11 5.73 -28.32
C LEU A 376 5.98 5.39 -26.83
N ARG A 377 6.17 6.37 -25.94
CA ARG A 377 5.88 6.23 -24.51
C ARG A 377 4.39 6.45 -24.27
N LEU A 378 3.75 5.50 -23.61
CA LEU A 378 2.34 5.65 -23.20
C LEU A 378 2.21 6.30 -21.81
N PRO A 379 1.09 7.00 -21.54
CA PRO A 379 0.85 7.62 -20.23
C PRO A 379 0.85 6.62 -19.07
N ARG A 380 1.28 7.08 -17.89
CA ARG A 380 1.48 6.25 -16.68
C ARG A 380 0.24 5.49 -16.25
N ILE A 381 -0.93 6.12 -16.33
CA ILE A 381 -2.23 5.55 -15.95
C ILE A 381 -3.19 5.70 -17.14
N LEU A 382 -3.76 4.58 -17.58
CA LEU A 382 -4.85 4.52 -18.55
C LEU A 382 -6.01 3.75 -17.94
N LEU A 383 -7.18 4.40 -17.82
CA LEU A 383 -8.41 3.75 -17.38
C LEU A 383 -9.08 3.02 -18.56
N PRO A 384 -10.01 2.07 -18.32
CA PRO A 384 -10.54 1.21 -19.38
C PRO A 384 -11.07 1.96 -20.63
N LYS A 385 -11.76 3.10 -20.44
CA LYS A 385 -12.23 3.93 -21.55
C LYS A 385 -11.09 4.58 -22.35
N GLU A 386 -10.04 5.03 -21.64
CA GLU A 386 -8.86 5.62 -22.27
C GLU A 386 -8.05 4.55 -22.99
N LEU A 387 -7.90 3.37 -22.40
CA LEU A 387 -7.23 2.23 -23.01
C LEU A 387 -7.90 1.80 -24.32
N ALA A 388 -9.23 1.76 -24.36
CA ALA A 388 -9.99 1.48 -25.59
C ALA A 388 -9.74 2.52 -26.69
N ALA A 389 -9.71 3.82 -26.33
CA ALA A 389 -9.39 4.89 -27.27
C ALA A 389 -7.95 4.77 -27.81
N TRP A 390 -6.99 4.42 -26.94
CA TRP A 390 -5.61 4.13 -27.34
C TRP A 390 -5.52 2.92 -28.27
N GLN A 391 -6.30 1.86 -28.01
CA GLN A 391 -6.33 0.68 -28.87
C GLN A 391 -6.82 1.00 -30.28
N GLU A 392 -7.93 1.72 -30.41
CA GLU A 392 -8.44 2.16 -31.71
C GLU A 392 -7.41 3.02 -32.45
N ALA A 393 -6.80 3.97 -31.74
CA ALA A 393 -5.85 4.89 -32.33
C ALA A 393 -4.57 4.17 -32.80
N LEU A 394 -4.03 3.25 -31.99
CA LEU A 394 -2.83 2.48 -32.33
C LEU A 394 -3.06 1.44 -33.43
N ALA A 395 -4.25 0.85 -33.52
CA ALA A 395 -4.57 -0.15 -34.56
C ALA A 395 -4.43 0.40 -35.99
N THR A 396 -4.51 1.71 -36.18
CA THR A 396 -4.34 2.38 -37.48
C THR A 396 -3.02 3.14 -37.61
N ALA A 397 -2.24 3.24 -36.53
CA ALA A 397 -1.01 3.99 -36.50
C ALA A 397 0.20 3.09 -36.80
N ASN A 398 1.12 3.60 -37.62
CA ASN A 398 2.39 2.92 -37.86
C ASN A 398 3.41 3.30 -36.77
N VAL A 399 3.44 2.50 -35.69
CA VAL A 399 4.30 2.73 -34.52
C VAL A 399 5.42 1.69 -34.48
N SER A 400 6.67 2.15 -34.32
CA SER A 400 7.85 1.25 -34.37
C SER A 400 8.05 0.41 -33.10
N GLY A 401 7.38 0.77 -32.01
CA GLY A 401 7.40 0.08 -30.72
C GLY A 401 6.91 0.97 -29.59
N LEU A 402 6.71 0.38 -28.41
CA LEU A 402 6.11 1.05 -27.27
C LEU A 402 7.00 1.02 -26.02
N LEU A 403 6.97 2.08 -25.22
CA LEU A 403 7.47 2.11 -23.84
C LEU A 403 6.28 2.10 -22.89
N LEU A 404 6.15 1.01 -22.11
CA LEU A 404 4.91 0.66 -21.42
C LEU A 404 5.02 0.79 -19.89
N PRO A 405 4.10 1.51 -19.25
CA PRO A 405 4.17 1.76 -17.81
C PRO A 405 3.33 0.83 -16.93
N ASN A 406 2.48 -0.03 -17.51
CA ASN A 406 1.63 -0.94 -16.74
C ASN A 406 1.21 -2.17 -17.57
N TRP A 407 0.72 -3.20 -16.90
CA TRP A 407 0.31 -4.47 -17.52
C TRP A 407 -0.89 -4.34 -18.47
N GLY A 408 -1.82 -3.41 -18.23
CA GLY A 408 -2.92 -3.15 -19.17
C GLY A 408 -2.41 -2.65 -20.53
N CYS A 409 -1.30 -1.91 -20.54
CA CYS A 409 -0.66 -1.50 -21.78
C CYS A 409 0.16 -2.63 -22.44
N VAL A 410 0.63 -3.62 -21.67
CA VAL A 410 1.28 -4.83 -22.19
C VAL A 410 0.26 -5.67 -22.96
N GLU A 411 -0.92 -5.89 -22.39
CA GLU A 411 -2.04 -6.56 -23.07
C GLU A 411 -2.39 -5.86 -24.39
N LEU A 412 -2.40 -4.52 -24.37
CA LEU A 412 -2.62 -3.72 -25.57
C LEU A 412 -1.55 -3.96 -26.64
N ALA A 413 -0.28 -4.00 -26.26
CA ALA A 413 0.82 -4.28 -27.19
C ALA A 413 0.73 -5.70 -27.78
N HIS A 414 0.38 -6.69 -26.96
CA HIS A 414 0.15 -8.08 -27.40
C HIS A 414 -1.01 -8.19 -28.38
N CYS A 415 -2.16 -7.56 -28.06
CA CYS A 415 -3.33 -7.51 -28.95
C CYS A 415 -2.99 -6.94 -30.34
N LEU A 416 -2.05 -5.99 -30.40
CA LEU A 416 -1.66 -5.31 -31.63
C LEU A 416 -0.40 -5.89 -32.28
N GLY A 417 0.26 -6.88 -31.65
CA GLY A 417 1.52 -7.44 -32.13
C GLY A 417 2.67 -6.42 -32.17
N LEU A 418 2.67 -5.41 -31.29
CA LEU A 418 3.66 -4.34 -31.27
C LEU A 418 4.85 -4.68 -30.34
N PRO A 419 6.09 -4.43 -30.78
CA PRO A 419 7.26 -4.58 -29.91
C PRO A 419 7.22 -3.58 -28.75
N TYR A 420 7.73 -3.98 -27.59
CA TYR A 420 7.65 -3.14 -26.40
C TYR A 420 8.83 -3.30 -25.44
N VAL A 421 9.13 -2.18 -24.77
CA VAL A 421 10.01 -2.10 -23.60
C VAL A 421 9.17 -1.69 -22.39
N LEU A 422 9.48 -2.25 -21.23
CA LEU A 422 8.80 -1.90 -19.98
C LEU A 422 9.49 -0.72 -19.28
N ASP A 423 8.71 0.25 -18.83
CA ASP A 423 9.17 1.42 -18.06
C ASP A 423 9.53 1.04 -16.62
N THR A 424 10.32 1.88 -15.94
CA THR A 424 10.59 1.86 -14.49
C THR A 424 9.33 1.72 -13.65
N SER A 425 8.18 2.16 -14.17
CA SER A 425 6.84 1.97 -13.59
C SER A 425 6.49 0.57 -13.13
N MET A 426 7.05 -0.43 -13.83
CA MET A 426 6.72 -1.83 -13.61
C MET A 426 7.36 -2.36 -12.33
N ASN A 427 8.22 -1.57 -11.66
CA ASN A 427 8.93 -1.93 -10.45
C ASN A 427 9.70 -3.25 -10.60
N ALA A 428 10.48 -3.36 -11.67
CA ALA A 428 11.32 -4.53 -11.94
C ALA A 428 12.40 -4.68 -10.85
N TYR A 429 12.12 -5.50 -9.83
CA TYR A 429 12.90 -5.55 -8.58
C TYR A 429 13.59 -6.91 -8.31
N ASN A 430 13.23 -7.97 -9.02
CA ASN A 430 13.76 -9.31 -8.78
C ASN A 430 13.89 -10.13 -10.07
N THR A 431 14.69 -11.20 -10.02
CA THR A 431 14.99 -12.01 -11.22
C THR A 431 13.76 -12.75 -11.75
N TRP A 432 12.75 -12.99 -10.91
CA TRP A 432 11.44 -13.52 -11.32
C TRP A 432 10.72 -12.60 -12.30
N PHE A 433 10.82 -11.30 -12.09
CA PHE A 433 10.26 -10.32 -13.01
C PHE A 433 10.86 -10.51 -14.41
N SER A 434 12.19 -10.62 -14.51
CA SER A 434 12.88 -10.86 -15.80
C SER A 434 12.44 -12.19 -16.43
N ALA A 435 12.40 -13.26 -15.62
CA ALA A 435 11.95 -14.59 -16.05
C ALA A 435 10.54 -14.62 -16.63
N SER A 436 9.65 -13.79 -16.10
CA SER A 436 8.23 -13.75 -16.46
C SER A 436 7.92 -12.99 -17.77
N LEU A 437 8.94 -12.49 -18.46
CA LEU A 437 8.79 -11.60 -19.62
C LEU A 437 9.39 -12.17 -20.91
N PRO A 438 8.91 -13.31 -21.42
CA PRO A 438 9.52 -13.94 -22.60
C PRO A 438 9.49 -13.06 -23.86
N ASP A 439 8.48 -12.20 -24.01
CA ASP A 439 8.19 -11.48 -25.26
C ASP A 439 8.57 -9.99 -25.25
N ALA A 440 9.15 -9.48 -24.17
CA ALA A 440 9.57 -8.06 -24.10
C ALA A 440 10.91 -7.83 -24.79
N ASP A 441 11.09 -6.72 -25.50
CA ASP A 441 12.40 -6.35 -26.08
C ASP A 441 13.41 -5.91 -25.00
N GLY A 442 12.89 -5.47 -23.85
CA GLY A 442 13.66 -5.07 -22.69
C GLY A 442 12.81 -4.47 -21.58
N TYR A 443 13.45 -4.10 -20.48
CA TYR A 443 12.79 -3.44 -19.36
C TYR A 443 13.75 -2.52 -18.62
N LEU A 444 13.24 -1.37 -18.17
CA LEU A 444 13.96 -0.50 -17.25
C LEU A 444 13.90 -1.08 -15.82
N LEU A 445 15.06 -1.15 -15.19
CA LEU A 445 15.19 -1.55 -13.80
C LEU A 445 14.52 -0.55 -12.85
N SER A 446 14.00 -1.05 -11.73
CA SER A 446 13.52 -0.18 -10.66
C SER A 446 14.64 0.69 -10.12
N THR A 447 14.33 1.96 -9.87
CA THR A 447 15.27 2.95 -9.31
C THR A 447 15.46 2.80 -7.80
N GLU A 448 14.69 1.90 -7.19
CA GLU A 448 14.79 1.48 -5.80
C GLU A 448 15.86 0.40 -5.56
N LEU A 449 16.43 -0.19 -6.62
CA LEU A 449 17.48 -1.21 -6.50
C LEU A 449 18.82 -0.58 -6.07
N ASN A 450 19.52 -1.26 -5.17
CA ASN A 450 20.91 -0.95 -4.90
C ASN A 450 21.85 -1.54 -5.97
N ARG A 451 23.15 -1.21 -5.88
CA ARG A 451 24.16 -1.68 -6.82
C ARG A 451 24.28 -3.22 -6.89
N THR A 452 24.15 -3.91 -5.77
CA THR A 452 24.29 -5.37 -5.70
C THR A 452 23.10 -6.04 -6.38
N GLU A 453 21.88 -5.59 -6.06
CA GLU A 453 20.64 -6.10 -6.66
C GLU A 453 20.57 -5.77 -8.15
N THR A 454 20.99 -4.56 -8.54
CA THR A 454 21.12 -4.17 -9.95
C THR A 454 22.01 -5.16 -10.70
N LYS A 455 23.18 -5.51 -10.16
CA LYS A 455 24.07 -6.49 -10.80
C LYS A 455 23.44 -7.88 -10.93
N GLN A 456 22.65 -8.30 -9.95
CA GLN A 456 21.91 -9.56 -10.00
C GLN A 456 20.85 -9.52 -11.10
N MET A 457 20.08 -8.43 -11.19
CA MET A 457 19.09 -8.22 -12.24
C MET A 457 19.70 -8.19 -13.64
N LEU A 458 20.84 -7.51 -13.81
CA LEU A 458 21.55 -7.44 -15.08
C LEU A 458 22.12 -8.81 -15.52
N ALA A 459 22.33 -9.73 -14.57
CA ALA A 459 22.82 -11.07 -14.83
C ALA A 459 21.70 -12.11 -15.00
N ALA A 460 20.43 -11.72 -14.81
CA ALA A 460 19.29 -12.62 -14.90
C ALA A 460 19.06 -13.09 -16.34
N GLU A 461 18.57 -14.33 -16.50
CA GLU A 461 17.97 -14.78 -17.75
C GLU A 461 16.67 -14.02 -18.03
N GLY A 462 16.44 -13.72 -19.31
CA GLY A 462 15.26 -13.01 -19.77
C GLY A 462 15.61 -11.88 -20.75
N PRO A 463 14.67 -10.95 -20.97
CA PRO A 463 14.85 -9.83 -21.86
C PRO A 463 15.89 -8.84 -21.34
N ARG A 464 16.33 -7.93 -22.21
CA ARG A 464 17.44 -7.02 -21.92
C ARG A 464 17.10 -5.99 -20.85
N ALA A 465 17.85 -6.00 -19.76
CA ALA A 465 17.71 -5.01 -18.69
C ALA A 465 18.37 -3.68 -19.06
N HIS A 466 17.62 -2.60 -18.90
CA HIS A 466 18.03 -1.21 -19.13
C HIS A 466 18.14 -0.49 -17.79
N LEU A 467 19.03 0.49 -17.70
CA LEU A 467 19.26 1.25 -16.46
C LEU A 467 18.97 2.74 -16.69
N LEU A 468 18.02 3.28 -15.93
CA LEU A 468 17.80 4.71 -15.85
C LEU A 468 18.98 5.36 -15.13
N ILE A 469 19.62 6.36 -15.74
CA ILE A 469 20.80 7.05 -15.17
C ILE A 469 20.57 8.53 -14.90
N HIS A 470 19.46 9.08 -15.38
CA HIS A 470 19.07 10.47 -15.19
C HIS A 470 17.55 10.60 -15.25
N ALA A 471 16.95 11.27 -14.28
CA ALA A 471 15.53 11.62 -14.30
C ALA A 471 15.19 12.62 -13.18
N ARG A 472 14.04 13.27 -13.30
CA ARG A 472 13.25 13.69 -12.14
C ARG A 472 12.18 12.62 -11.89
N HIS A 473 12.29 11.88 -10.79
CA HIS A 473 11.34 10.79 -10.51
C HIS A 473 9.92 11.33 -10.29
N LEU A 474 8.94 10.73 -10.97
CA LEU A 474 7.52 10.88 -10.66
C LEU A 474 7.24 10.22 -9.30
N LEU A 475 6.83 11.02 -8.31
CA LEU A 475 6.54 10.55 -6.95
C LEU A 475 5.09 10.11 -6.80
N MET A 476 4.16 10.85 -7.39
CA MET A 476 2.73 10.61 -7.20
C MET A 476 1.93 11.09 -8.42
N VAL A 477 0.91 10.32 -8.78
CA VAL A 477 -0.14 10.74 -9.71
C VAL A 477 -1.44 10.90 -8.91
N HIS A 478 -2.04 12.08 -9.00
CA HIS A 478 -3.36 12.36 -8.47
C HIS A 478 -4.38 12.34 -9.60
N GLU A 479 -5.46 11.59 -9.42
CA GLU A 479 -6.60 11.61 -10.36
C GLU A 479 -7.27 13.00 -10.40
N GLN A 480 -7.11 13.79 -9.33
CA GLN A 480 -7.61 15.17 -9.24
C GLN A 480 -6.55 16.19 -9.65
N CYS A 481 -7.03 17.30 -10.21
CA CYS A 481 -6.23 18.50 -10.41
C CYS A 481 -6.03 19.22 -9.08
N LEU A 482 -4.79 19.23 -8.58
CA LEU A 482 -4.46 19.89 -7.31
C LEU A 482 -4.62 21.41 -7.37
N LEU A 483 -4.44 22.02 -8.55
CA LEU A 483 -4.73 23.45 -8.75
C LEU A 483 -6.23 23.73 -8.64
N GLY A 484 -7.07 22.84 -9.18
CA GLY A 484 -8.52 22.91 -9.03
C GLY A 484 -8.95 22.74 -7.57
N ALA A 485 -8.37 21.77 -6.87
CA ALA A 485 -8.63 21.56 -5.45
C ALA A 485 -8.23 22.78 -4.60
N ASN A 486 -7.22 23.54 -5.01
CA ASN A 486 -6.78 24.76 -4.36
C ASN A 486 -7.55 26.02 -4.80
N GLY A 487 -8.60 25.89 -5.62
CA GLY A 487 -9.36 27.04 -6.14
C GLY A 487 -8.59 27.91 -7.14
N GLN A 488 -7.49 27.41 -7.69
CA GLN A 488 -6.59 28.12 -8.62
C GLN A 488 -6.80 27.72 -10.09
N CYS A 489 -7.79 26.87 -10.38
CA CYS A 489 -8.11 26.48 -11.75
C CYS A 489 -8.63 27.68 -12.56
N ARG A 490 -8.10 27.86 -13.77
CA ARG A 490 -8.49 28.92 -14.71
C ARG A 490 -9.33 28.41 -15.89
N GLY A 491 -9.79 27.15 -15.83
CA GLY A 491 -10.45 26.44 -16.92
C GLY A 491 -9.48 25.62 -17.76
N ARG A 492 -9.98 24.57 -18.43
CA ARG A 492 -9.15 23.62 -19.21
C ARG A 492 -8.39 24.31 -20.35
N ASP A 493 -9.04 25.24 -21.04
CA ASP A 493 -8.46 25.99 -22.17
C ASP A 493 -7.37 26.99 -21.74
N ARG A 494 -7.24 27.25 -20.44
CA ARG A 494 -6.29 28.19 -19.83
C ARG A 494 -5.40 27.50 -18.80
N CYS A 495 -5.30 26.17 -18.85
CA CYS A 495 -4.37 25.42 -18.02
C CYS A 495 -2.96 25.84 -18.42
N GLN A 496 -2.17 26.36 -17.46
CA GLN A 496 -0.82 26.83 -17.77
C GLN A 496 0.08 25.62 -18.10
N PRO A 497 0.86 25.68 -19.18
CA PRO A 497 1.82 24.64 -19.53
C PRO A 497 3.08 24.68 -18.64
N GLU A 498 3.31 25.78 -17.91
CA GLU A 498 4.49 25.92 -17.05
C GLU A 498 4.37 25.09 -15.76
N PRO A 499 5.47 24.41 -15.34
CA PRO A 499 5.48 23.65 -14.10
C PRO A 499 5.16 24.52 -12.89
N GLN A 500 4.14 24.10 -12.14
CA GLN A 500 3.86 24.62 -10.81
C GLN A 500 4.70 23.87 -9.78
N TYR A 501 4.69 24.31 -8.52
CA TYR A 501 5.47 23.65 -7.47
C TYR A 501 4.67 23.50 -6.17
N LEU A 502 4.80 22.33 -5.54
CA LEU A 502 4.45 22.16 -4.13
C LEU A 502 5.68 22.44 -3.26
N LEU A 503 5.50 23.27 -2.24
CA LEU A 503 6.52 23.61 -1.26
C LEU A 503 6.32 22.76 -0.01
N ASP A 504 7.37 22.07 0.43
CA ASP A 504 7.34 21.41 1.74
C ASP A 504 7.77 22.36 2.87
N ARG A 505 7.64 21.90 4.11
CA ARG A 505 8.05 22.65 5.32
C ARG A 505 9.56 22.97 5.40
N LYS A 506 10.39 22.33 4.58
CA LYS A 506 11.84 22.54 4.51
C LYS A 506 12.23 23.45 3.33
N GLY A 507 11.26 23.92 2.54
CA GLY A 507 11.47 24.76 1.37
C GLY A 507 11.82 24.00 0.09
N TYR A 508 11.75 22.66 0.08
CA TYR A 508 11.93 21.90 -1.16
C TYR A 508 10.77 22.17 -2.12
N ARG A 509 11.10 22.35 -3.40
CA ARG A 509 10.16 22.64 -4.47
C ARG A 509 9.95 21.39 -5.31
N PHE A 510 8.77 20.77 -5.19
CA PHE A 510 8.39 19.58 -5.94
C PHE A 510 7.62 20.00 -7.19
N PRO A 511 8.14 19.74 -8.42
CA PRO A 511 7.43 20.10 -9.64
C PRO A 511 6.07 19.41 -9.73
N LEU A 512 5.07 20.16 -10.16
CA LEU A 512 3.69 19.74 -10.29
C LEU A 512 3.22 20.06 -11.71
N LEU A 513 2.86 19.03 -12.46
CA LEU A 513 2.25 19.16 -13.78
C LEU A 513 0.78 18.75 -13.73
N GLY A 514 -0.03 19.41 -14.56
CA GLY A 514 -1.38 18.99 -14.87
C GLY A 514 -1.44 18.40 -16.29
N ASP A 515 -2.37 17.49 -16.53
CA ASP A 515 -2.57 16.91 -17.87
C ASP A 515 -3.94 17.28 -18.47
N ALA A 516 -4.15 16.92 -19.74
CA ALA A 516 -5.39 17.20 -20.48
C ALA A 516 -6.65 16.56 -19.87
N THR A 517 -6.47 15.55 -19.00
CA THR A 517 -7.53 14.86 -18.27
C THR A 517 -7.78 15.44 -16.86
N CYS A 518 -7.09 16.53 -16.51
CA CYS A 518 -7.09 17.14 -15.19
C CYS A 518 -6.53 16.25 -14.08
N ARG A 519 -5.59 15.35 -14.41
CA ARG A 519 -4.76 14.67 -13.41
C ARG A 519 -3.56 15.53 -13.07
N SER A 520 -2.99 15.32 -11.89
CA SER A 520 -1.79 16.01 -11.43
C SER A 520 -0.63 15.04 -11.19
N TYR A 521 0.57 15.42 -11.63
CA TYR A 521 1.79 14.63 -11.57
C TYR A 521 2.81 15.37 -10.72
N LEU A 522 3.15 14.79 -9.57
CA LEU A 522 4.09 15.36 -8.61
C LEU A 522 5.44 14.68 -8.76
N TYR A 523 6.48 15.45 -9.06
CA TYR A 523 7.83 14.96 -9.26
C TYR A 523 8.74 15.31 -8.09
N ASN A 524 9.85 14.60 -7.99
CA ASN A 524 10.86 14.84 -6.97
C ASN A 524 11.51 16.23 -7.15
N SER A 525 11.77 16.88 -6.02
CA SER A 525 12.46 18.17 -5.98
C SER A 525 13.92 18.05 -6.42
N GLN A 526 14.57 16.91 -6.14
CA GLN A 526 15.94 16.61 -6.53
C GLN A 526 16.02 15.81 -7.82
N VAL A 527 17.03 16.11 -8.63
CA VAL A 527 17.37 15.37 -9.85
C VAL A 527 18.12 14.10 -9.48
N PHE A 528 17.63 12.96 -9.97
CA PHE A 528 18.33 11.69 -9.90
C PHE A 528 19.42 11.62 -10.97
N SER A 529 20.62 11.20 -10.58
CA SER A 529 21.71 10.98 -11.52
C SER A 529 22.72 9.95 -11.02
N LEU A 530 23.15 9.08 -11.93
CA LEU A 530 24.28 8.17 -11.76
C LEU A 530 25.52 8.60 -12.54
N ILE A 531 25.64 9.87 -12.93
CA ILE A 531 26.72 10.37 -13.81
C ILE A 531 28.12 10.08 -13.24
N ASP A 532 28.28 10.15 -11.93
CA ASP A 532 29.55 9.83 -11.23
C ASP A 532 29.79 8.33 -11.01
N GLN A 533 28.79 7.49 -11.31
CA GLN A 533 28.88 6.03 -11.22
C GLN A 533 29.10 5.37 -12.59
N LEU A 534 28.96 6.11 -13.70
CA LEU A 534 29.06 5.58 -15.07
C LEU A 534 30.37 4.84 -15.32
N HIS A 535 31.50 5.36 -14.81
CA HIS A 535 32.78 4.68 -14.92
C HIS A 535 32.80 3.32 -14.20
N SER A 536 32.14 3.22 -13.04
CA SER A 536 32.05 1.96 -12.28
C SER A 536 31.13 0.93 -12.96
N LEU A 537 30.12 1.38 -13.71
CA LEU A 537 29.20 0.53 -14.47
C LEU A 537 29.87 -0.16 -15.66
N LYS A 538 30.93 0.42 -16.22
CA LYS A 538 31.73 -0.23 -17.27
C LYS A 538 32.48 -1.48 -16.76
N ARG A 539 32.70 -1.60 -15.45
CA ARG A 539 33.44 -2.70 -14.80
C ARG A 539 32.46 -3.69 -14.15
N GLY A 540 31.98 -4.67 -14.91
CA GLY A 540 31.06 -5.71 -14.43
C GLY A 540 30.04 -6.16 -15.48
N VAL A 541 28.92 -6.73 -15.03
CA VAL A 541 27.74 -6.99 -15.87
C VAL A 541 27.13 -5.66 -16.27
N ARG A 542 26.89 -5.48 -17.58
CA ARG A 542 26.51 -4.20 -18.17
C ARG A 542 25.03 -4.20 -18.55
N PRO A 543 24.30 -3.10 -18.32
CA PRO A 543 22.96 -2.93 -18.90
C PRO A 543 23.06 -2.90 -20.41
N SER A 544 22.02 -3.31 -21.11
CA SER A 544 21.98 -3.22 -22.57
C SER A 544 21.84 -1.76 -23.02
N GLU A 545 21.03 -0.98 -22.31
CA GLU A 545 20.85 0.46 -22.54
C GLU A 545 20.96 1.24 -21.23
N LEU A 546 21.59 2.41 -21.31
CA LEU A 546 21.54 3.45 -20.30
C LEU A 546 20.53 4.50 -20.77
N VAL A 547 19.56 4.85 -19.92
CA VAL A 547 18.45 5.72 -20.32
C VAL A 547 18.51 7.04 -19.58
N ILE A 548 18.43 8.14 -20.33
CA ILE A 548 18.26 9.50 -19.82
C ILE A 548 16.79 9.87 -20.02
N ASP A 549 16.05 10.08 -18.93
CA ASP A 549 14.69 10.61 -19.00
C ASP A 549 14.74 12.14 -18.94
N ALA A 550 14.47 12.78 -20.08
CA ALA A 550 14.47 14.24 -20.22
C ALA A 550 13.04 14.83 -20.24
N GLU A 551 12.01 14.07 -19.82
CA GLU A 551 10.60 14.50 -19.87
C GLU A 551 10.37 15.89 -19.26
N LEU A 552 11.04 16.20 -18.14
CA LEU A 552 10.92 17.49 -17.45
C LEU A 552 12.01 18.52 -17.78
N GLU A 553 12.99 18.16 -18.59
CA GLU A 553 14.12 19.03 -18.88
C GLU A 553 13.74 20.03 -19.97
N GLN A 554 14.08 21.31 -19.80
CA GLN A 554 13.89 22.26 -20.89
C GLN A 554 14.89 21.95 -22.03
N PRO A 555 14.54 22.20 -23.31
CA PRO A 555 15.44 21.92 -24.44
C PRO A 555 16.86 22.48 -24.23
N GLU A 556 16.99 23.70 -23.70
CA GLU A 556 18.27 24.37 -23.43
C GLU A 556 19.08 23.65 -22.34
N THR A 557 18.39 23.07 -21.35
CA THR A 557 19.04 22.24 -20.33
C THR A 557 19.50 20.93 -20.95
N LEU A 558 18.68 20.31 -21.81
CA LEU A 558 19.01 19.08 -22.53
C LEU A 558 20.26 19.24 -23.41
N GLU A 559 20.39 20.38 -24.10
CA GLU A 559 21.58 20.74 -24.91
C GLU A 559 22.87 20.72 -24.09
N THR A 560 22.78 20.99 -22.79
CA THR A 560 23.94 21.00 -21.90
C THR A 560 24.20 19.63 -21.27
N ILE A 561 23.15 18.95 -20.76
CA ILE A 561 23.33 17.71 -20.00
C ILE A 561 23.60 16.50 -20.91
N LEU A 562 23.02 16.42 -22.12
CA LEU A 562 23.21 15.25 -22.98
C LEU A 562 24.67 15.09 -23.42
N PRO A 563 25.36 16.14 -23.91
CA PRO A 563 26.81 16.09 -24.15
C PRO A 563 27.61 15.71 -22.90
N LEU A 564 27.21 16.18 -21.71
CA LEU A 564 27.88 15.86 -20.46
C LEU A 564 27.82 14.35 -20.16
N TYR A 565 26.65 13.72 -20.33
CA TYR A 565 26.48 12.28 -20.18
C TYR A 565 27.22 11.48 -21.26
N LEU A 566 27.19 11.95 -22.51
CA LEU A 566 27.94 11.34 -23.61
C LEU A 566 29.45 11.37 -23.31
N ALA A 567 29.99 12.52 -22.90
CA ALA A 567 31.39 12.66 -22.52
C ALA A 567 31.76 11.76 -21.34
N ALA A 568 30.91 11.69 -20.31
CA ALA A 568 31.11 10.83 -19.14
C ALA A 568 31.06 9.34 -19.49
N TRP A 569 30.13 8.93 -20.35
CA TRP A 569 29.99 7.54 -20.78
C TRP A 569 31.10 7.13 -21.74
N TYR A 570 31.41 7.92 -22.76
CA TYR A 570 32.44 7.58 -23.75
C TYR A 570 33.88 7.93 -23.31
N GLN A 571 34.05 8.55 -22.13
CA GLN A 571 35.34 8.94 -21.56
C GLN A 571 36.15 9.90 -22.44
N GLU A 572 35.47 10.84 -23.07
CA GLU A 572 36.13 11.83 -23.93
C GLU A 572 37.06 12.76 -23.12
N GLN A 573 36.88 12.87 -21.78
CA GLN A 573 37.69 13.70 -20.89
C GLN A 573 37.92 13.05 -19.50
N PRO A 574 38.89 12.12 -19.37
CA PRO A 574 39.18 11.44 -18.11
C PRO A 574 39.59 12.43 -16.99
N GLY A 575 39.00 12.30 -15.79
CA GLY A 575 39.30 13.16 -14.64
C GLY A 575 38.38 14.37 -14.47
N ARG A 576 37.50 14.64 -15.44
CA ARG A 576 36.47 15.68 -15.32
C ARG A 576 35.46 15.34 -14.22
N ASN A 577 35.08 16.33 -13.42
CA ASN A 577 34.11 16.16 -12.34
C ASN A 577 32.69 16.38 -12.85
N TYR A 578 32.19 15.43 -13.63
CA TYR A 578 30.86 15.50 -14.26
C TYR A 578 29.72 15.72 -13.27
N LYS A 579 29.84 15.22 -12.03
CA LYS A 579 28.86 15.48 -10.98
C LYS A 579 28.79 16.95 -10.61
N GLN A 580 29.93 17.59 -10.36
CA GLN A 580 29.97 18.99 -9.95
C GLN A 580 29.40 19.91 -11.03
N GLU A 581 29.66 19.60 -12.30
CA GLU A 581 29.09 20.34 -13.42
C GLU A 581 27.59 20.15 -13.55
N LEU A 582 27.10 18.91 -13.39
CA LEU A 582 25.66 18.64 -13.38
C LEU A 582 24.96 19.38 -12.22
N GLU A 583 25.55 19.37 -11.03
CA GLU A 583 25.04 20.12 -9.86
C GLU A 583 25.06 21.64 -10.09
N ALA A 584 26.04 22.16 -10.84
CA ALA A 584 26.11 23.57 -11.22
C ALA A 584 25.00 23.96 -12.21
N ILE A 585 24.72 23.11 -13.20
CA ILE A 585 23.63 23.31 -14.17
C ILE A 585 22.28 23.42 -13.44
N TYR A 586 22.01 22.51 -12.48
CA TYR A 586 20.75 22.52 -11.73
C TYR A 586 20.72 23.49 -10.53
N GLY A 587 21.84 24.12 -10.19
CA GLY A 587 21.98 24.92 -8.98
C GLY A 587 21.63 24.17 -7.68
N SER A 588 21.71 22.82 -7.70
CA SER A 588 21.29 21.96 -6.59
C SER A 588 22.02 20.62 -6.62
N LYS A 589 22.05 19.94 -5.46
CA LYS A 589 22.68 18.62 -5.35
C LYS A 589 21.85 17.56 -6.08
N ILE A 590 22.54 16.66 -6.78
CA ILE A 590 21.92 15.47 -7.35
C ILE A 590 21.74 14.39 -6.26
N THR A 591 20.74 13.54 -6.45
CA THR A 591 20.54 12.32 -5.64
C THR A 591 20.91 11.08 -6.44
N ARG A 592 21.45 10.07 -5.75
CA ARG A 592 21.66 8.73 -6.32
C ARG A 592 20.51 7.77 -6.01
N GLY A 593 19.41 8.28 -5.44
CA GLY A 593 18.29 7.46 -4.99
C GLY A 593 18.76 6.37 -4.01
N HIS A 594 18.30 5.14 -4.26
CA HIS A 594 18.61 3.96 -3.45
C HIS A 594 19.91 3.25 -3.86
N TRP A 595 20.61 3.72 -4.89
CA TRP A 595 21.78 3.05 -5.49
C TRP A 595 22.83 2.56 -4.48
N ASN A 596 23.10 3.37 -3.45
CA ASN A 596 24.10 3.08 -2.42
C ASN A 596 23.54 2.40 -1.16
N ARG A 597 22.23 2.48 -0.91
CA ARG A 597 21.63 2.16 0.40
C ARG A 597 20.58 1.04 0.35
N GLY A 598 19.99 0.77 -0.81
CA GLY A 598 18.77 -0.03 -0.93
C GLY A 598 17.55 0.71 -0.38
N VAL A 599 16.39 0.05 -0.44
CA VAL A 599 15.16 0.47 0.26
C VAL A 599 15.18 -0.01 1.69
#